data_AF-A0A8C2U7Z2-F1
#
_entry.id   AF-A0A8C2U7Z2-F1
#
_cell.length_a   1.000
_cell.length_b   1.000
_cell.length_c   1.000
_cell.angle_alpha   90.00
_cell.angle_beta   90.00
_cell.angle_gamma   90.00
#
_symmetry.space_group_name_H-M   'P 1'
#
loop_
_entity.id
_entity.type
_entity.pdbx_description
1 polymer ?
#
loop_
_entity_poly.entity_id
_entity_poly.type
_entity_poly.pdbx_seq_one_letter_code
_entity_poly.pdbx_strand_id
1 'polypeptide(L)'
;IEGMLEKVHLVTEGTLIYLRETSDVFIRVRNGWRKLQLSELIPVPDESLPPPAVSSYVSIKYLTLHLVALNLPLSGDMRADFHCFQQAQQAGLKTTYRAFLSSHLQDLVAVVRKTDRYNLPIVNLKGETLFNNWESIFNGNGGQFNIHVPIYSFDGRNVMTDPLWPQKIIWHGSTTNGIRLVSNYCEAWHTADLAAMGQLSLLFTCIDFEYPRHYLNIS
;
A
#
# COMPACT_ATOMS: atom_id res chain seq x y z
N ILE A 1 -2.02 -32.47 -0.72
CA ILE A 1 -2.20 -32.41 0.75
C ILE A 1 -0.96 -31.86 1.45
N GLU A 2 0.25 -32.32 1.13
CA GLU A 2 1.50 -31.83 1.75
C GLU A 2 1.70 -30.31 1.65
N GLY A 3 1.49 -29.71 0.47
CA GLY A 3 1.59 -28.25 0.31
C GLY A 3 0.54 -27.44 1.09
N MET A 4 -0.56 -28.07 1.54
CA MET A 4 -1.55 -27.45 2.43
C MET A 4 -1.08 -27.49 3.89
N LEU A 5 -0.34 -28.53 4.28
CA LEU A 5 0.22 -28.70 5.62
C LEU A 5 1.43 -27.77 5.86
N GLU A 6 2.26 -27.56 4.84
CA GLU A 6 3.40 -26.63 4.92
C GLU A 6 2.97 -25.16 5.06
N LYS A 7 1.77 -24.81 4.58
CA LYS A 7 1.27 -23.43 4.55
C LYS A 7 0.22 -23.11 5.62
N VAL A 8 0.03 -23.98 6.62
CA VAL A 8 -0.95 -23.81 7.72
C VAL A 8 -0.81 -22.47 8.45
N HIS A 9 0.42 -21.98 8.59
CA HIS A 9 0.73 -20.71 9.27
C HIS A 9 0.43 -19.45 8.42
N LEU A 10 0.29 -19.62 7.10
CA LEU A 10 0.03 -18.54 6.16
C LEU A 10 -1.46 -18.32 5.89
N VAL A 11 -2.31 -19.23 6.38
CA VAL A 11 -3.75 -19.20 6.10
C VAL A 11 -4.55 -18.93 7.37
N THR A 12 -5.39 -17.90 7.33
CA THR A 12 -6.25 -17.47 8.42
C THR A 12 -7.31 -18.52 8.75
N GLU A 13 -7.62 -18.67 10.05
CA GLU A 13 -8.72 -19.51 10.53
C GLU A 13 -10.05 -19.14 9.82
N GLY A 14 -10.82 -20.15 9.42
CA GLY A 14 -12.08 -19.98 8.68
C GLY A 14 -11.94 -20.05 7.15
N THR A 15 -10.72 -20.06 6.60
CA THR A 15 -10.51 -20.16 5.14
C THR A 15 -10.85 -21.55 4.60
N LEU A 16 -11.54 -21.61 3.46
CA LEU A 16 -11.83 -22.83 2.71
C LEU A 16 -10.82 -23.04 1.58
N ILE A 17 -10.31 -24.26 1.43
CA ILE A 17 -9.44 -24.66 0.31
C ILE A 17 -10.06 -25.85 -0.41
N TYR A 18 -10.17 -25.74 -1.74
CA TYR A 18 -10.54 -26.83 -2.62
C TYR A 18 -9.28 -27.44 -3.26
N LEU A 19 -9.10 -28.75 -3.12
CA LEU A 19 -8.04 -29.50 -3.76
C LEU A 19 -8.57 -30.09 -5.07
N ARG A 20 -8.15 -29.53 -6.21
CA ARG A 20 -8.59 -29.97 -7.53
C ARG A 20 -8.24 -31.43 -7.83
N GLU A 21 -7.13 -31.92 -7.32
CA GLU A 21 -6.63 -33.28 -7.53
C GLU A 21 -7.54 -34.35 -6.90
N THR A 22 -8.07 -34.07 -5.71
CA THR A 22 -8.89 -35.03 -4.95
C THR A 22 -10.35 -34.63 -4.87
N SER A 23 -10.71 -33.47 -5.42
CA SER A 23 -12.02 -32.83 -5.27
C SER A 23 -12.46 -32.65 -3.81
N ASP A 24 -11.50 -32.57 -2.89
CA ASP A 24 -11.77 -32.40 -1.47
C ASP A 24 -11.82 -30.93 -1.08
N VAL A 25 -12.68 -30.59 -0.11
CA VAL A 25 -12.71 -29.27 0.52
C VAL A 25 -12.25 -29.38 1.97
N PHE A 26 -11.36 -28.47 2.37
CA PHE A 26 -10.87 -28.34 3.74
C PHE A 26 -11.19 -26.96 4.30
N ILE A 27 -11.42 -26.89 5.61
CA ILE A 27 -11.54 -25.64 6.36
C ILE A 27 -10.37 -25.50 7.35
N ARG A 28 -9.76 -24.30 7.41
CA ARG A 28 -8.74 -23.97 8.41
C ARG A 28 -9.40 -23.80 9.77
N VAL A 29 -9.04 -24.64 10.74
CA VAL A 29 -9.47 -24.58 12.16
C VAL A 29 -8.27 -24.29 13.05
N ARG A 30 -8.42 -23.76 14.27
CA ARG A 30 -7.29 -23.36 15.16
C ARG A 30 -6.02 -24.24 15.07
N ASN A 31 -6.19 -25.55 15.17
CA ASN A 31 -5.08 -26.51 15.24
C ASN A 31 -4.79 -27.27 13.92
N GLY A 32 -5.19 -26.74 12.77
CA GLY A 32 -4.84 -27.31 11.46
C GLY A 32 -6.00 -27.26 10.45
N TRP A 33 -6.18 -28.36 9.73
CA TRP A 33 -7.18 -28.48 8.67
C TRP A 33 -8.23 -29.53 9.03
N ARG A 34 -9.50 -29.21 8.76
CA ARG A 34 -10.59 -30.17 8.85
C ARG A 34 -11.16 -30.41 7.45
N LYS A 35 -11.17 -31.68 7.02
CA LYS A 35 -11.82 -32.07 5.77
C LYS A 35 -13.35 -31.94 5.93
N LEU A 36 -13.99 -31.28 4.97
CA LEU A 36 -15.45 -31.25 4.86
C LEU A 36 -15.90 -32.48 4.06
N GLN A 37 -16.89 -33.20 4.61
CA GLN A 37 -17.54 -34.30 3.89
C GLN A 37 -18.50 -33.68 2.88
N LEU A 38 -18.19 -33.82 1.60
CA LEU A 38 -19.09 -33.47 0.52
C LEU A 38 -19.98 -34.68 0.23
N SER A 39 -21.27 -34.43 -0.01
CA SER A 39 -22.17 -35.44 -0.55
C SER A 39 -21.81 -35.77 -2.00
N GLU A 40 -22.48 -36.77 -2.57
CA GLU A 40 -22.36 -37.08 -3.99
C GLU A 40 -22.58 -35.83 -4.84
N LEU A 41 -21.76 -35.69 -5.89
CA LEU A 41 -21.87 -34.60 -6.84
C LEU A 41 -23.21 -34.72 -7.56
N ILE A 42 -23.95 -33.63 -7.61
CA ILE A 42 -25.18 -33.56 -8.41
C ILE A 42 -24.72 -33.41 -9.87
N PRO A 43 -24.93 -34.41 -10.74
CA PRO A 43 -24.55 -34.30 -12.14
C PRO A 43 -25.41 -33.21 -12.79
N VAL A 44 -24.74 -32.23 -13.40
CA VAL A 44 -25.41 -31.18 -14.16
C VAL A 44 -25.89 -31.79 -15.48
N PRO A 45 -27.20 -31.74 -15.82
CA PRO A 45 -27.70 -32.25 -17.09
C PRO A 45 -27.09 -31.48 -18.26
N ASP A 46 -26.59 -32.20 -19.27
CA ASP A 46 -25.89 -31.68 -20.47
C ASP A 46 -26.73 -30.70 -21.33
N GLU A 47 -28.04 -30.60 -21.09
CA GLU A 47 -28.96 -29.72 -21.83
C GLU A 47 -29.43 -28.48 -21.05
N SER A 48 -28.93 -28.26 -19.85
CA SER A 48 -29.20 -26.98 -19.18
C SER A 48 -28.32 -25.89 -19.82
N LEU A 49 -28.95 -24.96 -20.56
CA LEU A 49 -28.36 -23.65 -20.82
C LEU A 49 -27.75 -23.19 -19.48
N PRO A 50 -26.45 -22.80 -19.45
CA PRO A 50 -25.82 -22.41 -18.21
C PRO A 50 -26.75 -21.40 -17.54
N PRO A 51 -27.15 -21.61 -16.26
CA PRO A 51 -27.94 -20.61 -15.57
C PRO A 51 -27.23 -19.28 -15.81
N PRO A 52 -27.95 -18.19 -16.14
CA PRO A 52 -27.30 -16.89 -16.30
C PRO A 52 -26.45 -16.76 -15.06
N ALA A 53 -25.12 -16.75 -15.25
CA ALA A 53 -24.21 -16.72 -14.13
C ALA A 53 -24.68 -15.49 -13.38
N VAL A 54 -25.36 -15.70 -12.25
CA VAL A 54 -25.61 -14.64 -11.32
C VAL A 54 -24.21 -14.44 -10.82
N SER A 55 -23.49 -13.60 -11.53
CA SER A 55 -22.21 -13.10 -11.12
C SER A 55 -22.56 -12.17 -9.98
N SER A 56 -22.91 -12.76 -8.85
CA SER A 56 -22.33 -12.35 -7.61
C SER A 56 -20.82 -12.52 -7.83
N TYR A 57 -20.24 -11.54 -8.53
CA TYR A 57 -18.94 -11.04 -8.18
C TYR A 57 -19.09 -10.72 -6.69
N VAL A 58 -18.90 -11.73 -5.85
CA VAL A 58 -18.32 -11.53 -4.55
C VAL A 58 -17.02 -10.85 -4.94
N SER A 59 -17.06 -9.52 -4.94
CA SER A 59 -15.88 -8.71 -5.05
C SER A 59 -15.13 -9.09 -3.79
N ILE A 60 -14.33 -10.15 -3.89
CA ILE A 60 -13.29 -10.47 -2.94
C ILE A 60 -12.43 -9.22 -3.04
N LYS A 61 -12.77 -8.23 -2.22
CA LYS A 61 -11.99 -7.02 -2.10
C LYS A 61 -10.71 -7.48 -1.47
N TYR A 62 -9.74 -7.83 -2.31
CA TYR A 62 -8.37 -7.97 -1.90
C TYR A 62 -8.03 -6.67 -1.18
N LEU A 63 -7.73 -6.79 0.11
CA LEU A 63 -7.30 -5.65 0.90
C LEU A 63 -6.00 -5.14 0.28
N THR A 64 -5.92 -3.83 0.08
CA THR A 64 -4.74 -3.16 -0.48
C THR A 64 -4.46 -1.90 0.32
N LEU A 65 -3.19 -1.50 0.34
CA LEU A 65 -2.78 -0.21 0.86
C LEU A 65 -2.70 0.76 -0.30
N HIS A 66 -3.37 1.91 -0.21
CA HIS A 66 -3.34 2.92 -1.26
C HIS A 66 -2.27 3.96 -0.93
N LEU A 67 -1.33 4.17 -1.85
CA LEU A 67 -0.38 5.28 -1.84
C LEU A 67 -0.88 6.35 -2.81
N VAL A 68 -1.25 7.50 -2.26
CA VAL A 68 -1.92 8.59 -2.98
C VAL A 68 -1.25 9.89 -2.59
N ALA A 69 -0.96 10.71 -3.60
CA ALA A 69 -0.35 12.02 -3.41
C ALA A 69 -1.35 13.05 -2.87
N LEU A 70 -0.89 14.02 -2.08
CA LEU A 70 -1.62 15.28 -1.93
C LEU A 70 -1.82 15.97 -3.29
N ASN A 71 -2.87 16.77 -3.40
CA ASN A 71 -3.27 17.54 -4.58
C ASN A 71 -2.34 18.70 -4.90
N LEU A 72 -1.61 19.19 -3.91
CA LEU A 72 -0.63 20.23 -4.15
C LEU A 72 0.65 19.89 -3.43
N PRO A 73 1.75 20.41 -3.96
CA PRO A 73 3.00 20.16 -3.33
C PRO A 73 3.17 20.96 -2.00
N LEU A 74 3.87 20.44 -0.98
CA LEU A 74 4.11 21.08 0.32
C LEU A 74 5.59 21.32 0.65
N SER A 75 5.85 22.35 1.45
CA SER A 75 7.16 22.64 2.06
C SER A 75 7.41 21.83 3.33
N GLY A 76 8.61 21.99 3.92
CA GLY A 76 8.99 21.36 5.18
C GLY A 76 8.12 21.76 6.38
N ASP A 77 7.50 22.95 6.40
CA ASP A 77 6.47 23.29 7.39
C ASP A 77 5.11 22.80 6.92
N MET A 78 4.65 21.67 7.45
CA MET A 78 3.42 21.04 7.00
C MET A 78 2.69 20.27 8.10
N ARG A 79 1.35 20.34 8.05
CA ARG A 79 0.46 19.49 8.84
C ARG A 79 0.04 18.28 8.01
N ALA A 80 0.99 17.43 7.66
CA ALA A 80 0.82 16.40 6.62
C ALA A 80 -0.37 15.45 6.87
N ASP A 81 -0.47 14.85 8.07
CA ASP A 81 -1.58 13.94 8.43
C ASP A 81 -2.96 14.64 8.29
N PHE A 82 -3.05 15.93 8.65
CA PHE A 82 -4.27 16.71 8.50
C PHE A 82 -4.64 16.91 7.02
N HIS A 83 -3.67 17.21 6.16
CA HIS A 83 -3.91 17.35 4.72
C HIS A 83 -4.32 16.02 4.07
N CYS A 84 -3.68 14.91 4.42
CA CYS A 84 -4.06 13.57 3.94
C CYS A 84 -5.51 13.25 4.32
N PHE A 85 -5.90 13.50 5.57
CA PHE A 85 -7.26 13.30 6.04
C PHE A 85 -8.27 14.18 5.30
N GLN A 86 -7.99 15.48 5.20
CA GLN A 86 -8.90 16.44 4.57
C GLN A 86 -9.13 16.11 3.08
N GLN A 87 -8.05 15.86 2.33
CA GLN A 87 -8.15 15.62 0.89
C GLN A 87 -8.75 14.25 0.56
N ALA A 88 -8.47 13.22 1.36
CA ALA A 88 -9.14 11.93 1.23
C ALA A 88 -10.66 12.05 1.40
N GLN A 89 -11.12 12.83 2.40
CA GLN A 89 -12.54 13.08 2.59
C GLN A 89 -13.18 13.85 1.43
N GLN A 90 -12.50 14.87 0.92
CA GLN A 90 -12.97 15.65 -0.24
C GLN A 90 -13.07 14.79 -1.51
N ALA A 91 -12.18 13.81 -1.66
CA ALA A 91 -12.23 12.81 -2.72
C ALA A 91 -13.25 11.68 -2.49
N GLY A 92 -14.00 11.70 -1.37
CA GLY A 92 -15.01 10.70 -1.04
C GLY A 92 -14.43 9.34 -0.61
N LEU A 93 -13.15 9.29 -0.23
CA LEU A 93 -12.50 8.06 0.21
C LEU A 93 -12.89 7.74 1.65
N LYS A 94 -13.34 6.50 1.88
CA LYS A 94 -13.85 6.03 3.18
C LYS A 94 -12.75 5.57 4.13
N THR A 95 -11.55 5.32 3.63
CA THR A 95 -10.40 4.85 4.42
C THR A 95 -9.64 6.03 5.02
N THR A 96 -9.02 5.81 6.17
CA THR A 96 -8.14 6.81 6.80
C THR A 96 -6.77 6.82 6.13
N TYR A 97 -6.30 7.99 5.72
CA TYR A 97 -4.97 8.20 5.17
C TYR A 97 -4.05 8.84 6.21
N ARG A 98 -2.77 8.48 6.16
CA ARG A 98 -1.69 9.05 6.97
C ARG A 98 -0.54 9.44 6.06
N ALA A 99 0.24 10.42 6.48
CA ALA A 99 1.39 10.92 5.75
C ALA A 99 2.48 9.83 5.62
N PHE A 100 3.08 9.75 4.44
CA PHE A 100 4.23 8.90 4.17
C PHE A 100 5.53 9.58 4.66
N LEU A 101 5.62 9.86 5.96
CA LEU A 101 6.75 10.57 6.56
C LEU A 101 7.17 9.92 7.89
N SER A 102 8.46 9.93 8.17
CA SER A 102 8.93 9.85 9.56
C SER A 102 8.53 11.12 10.31
N SER A 103 8.15 11.00 11.58
CA SER A 103 7.80 12.15 12.45
C SER A 103 8.61 12.13 13.74
N HIS A 104 8.37 13.10 14.63
CA HIS A 104 9.03 13.19 15.92
C HIS A 104 8.95 11.88 16.74
N LEU A 105 7.79 11.21 16.70
CA LEU A 105 7.51 10.02 17.54
C LEU A 105 7.43 8.71 16.76
N GLN A 106 7.52 8.74 15.43
CA GLN A 106 7.26 7.55 14.61
C GLN A 106 8.22 7.44 13.43
N ASP A 107 8.82 6.26 13.30
CA ASP A 107 9.55 5.85 12.09
C ASP A 107 8.57 5.58 10.96
N LEU A 108 8.94 5.92 9.73
CA LEU A 108 8.12 5.71 8.54
C LEU A 108 7.71 4.24 8.39
N VAL A 109 8.63 3.29 8.58
CA VAL A 109 8.31 1.85 8.51
C VAL A 109 7.20 1.43 9.48
N ALA A 110 6.98 2.20 10.55
CA ALA A 110 5.97 1.95 11.58
C ALA A 110 4.61 2.59 11.32
N VAL A 111 4.43 3.34 10.23
CA VAL A 111 3.14 3.96 9.87
C VAL A 111 2.06 2.90 9.60
N VAL A 112 2.43 1.81 8.91
CA VAL A 112 1.55 0.67 8.65
C VAL A 112 1.62 -0.36 9.78
N ARG A 113 0.45 -0.91 10.14
CA ARG A 113 0.32 -1.95 11.17
C ARG A 113 1.12 -3.19 10.79
N LYS A 114 1.82 -3.78 11.77
CA LYS A 114 2.72 -4.92 11.54
C LYS A 114 2.08 -6.11 10.79
N THR A 115 0.80 -6.39 11.04
CA THR A 115 0.04 -7.49 10.39
C THR A 115 -0.15 -7.30 8.89
N ASP A 116 -0.13 -6.05 8.43
CA ASP A 116 -0.53 -5.68 7.08
C ASP A 116 0.69 -5.56 6.16
N ARG A 117 1.89 -5.44 6.74
CA ARG A 117 3.12 -5.08 6.02
C ARG A 117 3.62 -6.11 5.01
N TYR A 118 3.35 -7.39 5.25
CA TYR A 118 3.79 -8.48 4.37
C TYR A 118 2.71 -8.94 3.40
N ASN A 119 1.43 -8.69 3.74
CA ASN A 119 0.29 -9.37 3.13
C ASN A 119 -0.51 -8.48 2.18
N LEU A 120 -0.37 -7.16 2.27
CA LEU A 120 -1.14 -6.22 1.45
C LEU A 120 -0.24 -5.58 0.39
N PRO A 121 -0.63 -5.65 -0.91
CA PRO A 121 0.06 -4.90 -1.95
C PRO A 121 -0.21 -3.40 -1.79
N ILE A 122 0.74 -2.60 -2.27
CA ILE A 122 0.63 -1.15 -2.28
C ILE A 122 0.27 -0.72 -3.69
N VAL A 123 -0.86 -0.05 -3.83
CA VAL A 123 -1.45 0.36 -5.10
C VAL A 123 -1.59 1.87 -5.16
N ASN A 124 -1.66 2.43 -6.36
CA ASN A 124 -2.02 3.83 -6.56
C ASN A 124 -3.53 4.06 -6.37
N LEU A 125 -4.02 5.29 -6.56
CA LEU A 125 -5.44 5.64 -6.43
C LEU A 125 -6.37 4.81 -7.34
N LYS A 126 -5.88 4.31 -8.47
CA LYS A 126 -6.64 3.51 -9.44
C LYS A 126 -6.53 2.00 -9.21
N GLY A 127 -5.81 1.57 -8.18
CA GLY A 127 -5.62 0.16 -7.86
C GLY A 127 -4.47 -0.52 -8.63
N GLU A 128 -3.62 0.23 -9.32
CA GLU A 128 -2.45 -0.32 -10.02
C GLU A 128 -1.29 -0.49 -9.02
N THR A 129 -0.66 -1.66 -9.00
CA THR A 129 0.40 -2.00 -8.02
C THR A 129 1.66 -1.16 -8.23
N LEU A 130 2.09 -0.49 -7.17
CA LEU A 130 3.38 0.22 -7.07
C LEU A 130 4.43 -0.66 -6.40
N PHE A 131 4.08 -1.32 -5.29
CA PHE A 131 4.97 -2.20 -4.54
C PHE A 131 4.30 -3.51 -4.16
N ASN A 132 5.09 -4.57 -4.07
CA ASN A 132 4.60 -5.89 -3.69
C ASN A 132 3.99 -5.91 -2.29
N ASN A 133 4.62 -5.21 -1.34
CA ASN A 133 4.13 -4.99 0.02
C ASN A 133 4.93 -3.87 0.72
N TRP A 134 4.58 -3.55 1.96
CA TRP A 134 5.23 -2.48 2.74
C TRP A 134 6.69 -2.74 3.06
N GLU A 135 7.05 -3.98 3.40
CA GLU A 135 8.43 -4.34 3.72
C GLU A 135 9.36 -4.23 2.50
N SER A 136 8.82 -4.42 1.29
CA SER A 136 9.59 -4.27 0.06
C SER A 136 10.07 -2.84 -0.21
N ILE A 137 9.46 -1.82 0.41
CA ILE A 137 9.92 -0.42 0.33
C ILE A 137 11.19 -0.23 1.16
N PHE A 138 11.27 -0.89 2.33
CA PHE A 138 12.26 -0.60 3.37
C PHE A 138 13.32 -1.71 3.53
N ASN A 139 13.62 -2.42 2.45
CA ASN A 139 14.60 -3.50 2.43
C ASN A 139 16.05 -3.02 2.15
N GLY A 140 16.26 -1.70 2.15
CA GLY A 140 17.55 -1.07 1.86
C GLY A 140 17.79 -0.71 0.38
N ASN A 141 16.89 -1.06 -0.55
CA ASN A 141 17.05 -0.75 -1.98
C ASN A 141 16.64 0.68 -2.38
N GLY A 142 16.19 1.51 -1.43
CA GLY A 142 15.72 2.88 -1.69
C GLY A 142 14.26 2.97 -2.17
N GLY A 143 13.45 1.93 -1.97
CA GLY A 143 12.04 1.95 -2.36
C GLY A 143 11.86 1.98 -3.88
N GLN A 144 12.64 1.19 -4.61
CA GLN A 144 12.52 1.08 -6.07
C GLN A 144 11.14 0.51 -6.48
N PHE A 145 10.48 1.19 -7.42
CA PHE A 145 9.21 0.77 -8.00
C PHE A 145 9.22 0.92 -9.53
N ASN A 146 8.20 0.39 -10.19
CA ASN A 146 8.03 0.59 -11.62
C ASN A 146 7.57 2.03 -11.91
N ILE A 147 8.51 2.88 -12.35
CA ILE A 147 8.27 4.29 -12.67
C ILE A 147 7.25 4.54 -13.79
N HIS A 148 6.88 3.52 -14.56
CA HIS A 148 5.84 3.62 -15.59
C HIS A 148 4.43 3.53 -15.00
N VAL A 149 4.29 3.07 -13.75
CA VAL A 149 3.01 3.06 -13.03
C VAL A 149 2.80 4.43 -12.40
N PRO A 150 1.74 5.17 -12.76
CA PRO A 150 1.52 6.51 -12.25
C PRO A 150 1.27 6.55 -10.74
N ILE A 151 1.78 7.59 -10.09
CA ILE A 151 1.30 8.03 -8.79
C ILE A 151 0.21 9.07 -9.06
N TYR A 152 -0.95 8.92 -8.43
CA TYR A 152 -2.06 9.85 -8.57
C TYR A 152 -2.27 10.65 -7.28
N SER A 153 -2.63 11.93 -7.42
CA SER A 153 -3.13 12.73 -6.31
C SER A 153 -4.58 12.39 -5.96
N PHE A 154 -5.07 12.83 -4.80
CA PHE A 154 -6.46 12.62 -4.37
C PHE A 154 -7.51 13.10 -5.37
N ASP A 155 -7.22 14.14 -6.15
CA ASP A 155 -8.07 14.65 -7.23
C ASP A 155 -7.79 14.02 -8.61
N GLY A 156 -6.96 12.98 -8.66
CA GLY A 156 -6.80 12.10 -9.82
C GLY A 156 -5.74 12.54 -10.84
N ARG A 157 -4.91 13.55 -10.54
CA ARG A 157 -3.84 14.01 -11.43
C ARG A 157 -2.63 13.07 -11.37
N ASN A 158 -2.00 12.81 -12.53
CA ASN A 158 -0.78 12.00 -12.59
C ASN A 158 0.42 12.86 -12.22
N VAL A 159 0.87 12.71 -10.98
CA VAL A 159 1.99 13.41 -10.36
C VAL A 159 3.26 13.38 -11.22
N MET A 160 3.54 12.28 -11.90
CA MET A 160 4.77 12.09 -12.67
C MET A 160 4.82 12.98 -13.92
N THR A 161 3.68 13.44 -14.41
CA THR A 161 3.55 14.18 -15.66
C THR A 161 2.93 15.57 -15.50
N ASP A 162 2.17 15.79 -14.43
CA ASP A 162 1.41 17.01 -14.21
C ASP A 162 2.34 18.20 -13.85
N PRO A 163 2.18 19.36 -14.50
CA PRO A 163 3.08 20.51 -14.29
C PRO A 163 2.93 21.18 -12.92
N LEU A 164 1.85 20.92 -12.17
CA LEU A 164 1.68 21.44 -10.81
C LEU A 164 2.70 20.86 -9.82
N TRP A 165 3.35 19.76 -10.19
CA TRP A 165 4.55 19.25 -9.53
C TRP A 165 5.78 19.50 -10.41
N PRO A 166 6.37 20.70 -10.37
CA PRO A 166 7.54 21.00 -11.20
C PRO A 166 8.73 20.09 -10.86
N GLN A 167 8.79 19.60 -9.62
CA GLN A 167 9.80 18.66 -9.14
C GLN A 167 9.17 17.33 -8.77
N LYS A 168 9.71 16.24 -9.31
CA LYS A 168 9.21 14.88 -9.07
C LYS A 168 9.98 14.25 -7.91
N ILE A 169 9.76 14.80 -6.72
CA ILE A 169 10.40 14.40 -5.48
C ILE A 169 9.35 14.09 -4.42
N ILE A 170 9.74 13.27 -3.45
CA ILE A 170 8.94 12.90 -2.29
C ILE A 170 9.73 13.17 -1.01
N TRP A 171 9.11 13.84 -0.04
CA TRP A 171 9.64 13.94 1.31
C TRP A 171 9.42 12.62 2.04
N HIS A 172 10.37 12.17 2.87
CA HIS A 172 10.16 11.02 3.75
C HIS A 172 10.85 11.17 5.11
N GLY A 173 11.99 11.85 5.20
CA GLY A 173 12.67 12.07 6.49
C GLY A 173 13.24 10.79 7.13
N SER A 174 13.56 9.79 6.31
CA SER A 174 13.92 8.45 6.78
C SER A 174 15.15 7.89 6.07
N THR A 175 15.80 6.89 6.66
CA THR A 175 16.77 6.04 5.95
C THR A 175 16.06 5.13 4.94
N THR A 176 16.84 4.43 4.11
CA THR A 176 16.34 3.38 3.21
C THR A 176 15.65 2.20 3.91
N ASN A 177 15.81 2.08 5.24
CA ASN A 177 15.11 1.10 6.08
C ASN A 177 13.89 1.71 6.81
N GLY A 178 13.50 2.94 6.45
CA GLY A 178 12.34 3.62 7.01
C GLY A 178 12.50 4.12 8.44
N ILE A 179 13.74 4.24 8.94
CA ILE A 179 14.06 4.75 10.28
C ILE A 179 14.19 6.28 10.22
N ARG A 180 13.62 7.01 11.17
CA ARG A 180 13.65 8.49 11.16
C ARG A 180 15.07 9.05 11.22
N LEU A 181 15.31 10.09 10.44
CA LEU A 181 16.52 10.91 10.49
C LEU A 181 16.19 12.23 11.19
N VAL A 182 16.46 12.30 12.50
CA VAL A 182 16.11 13.47 13.35
C VAL A 182 16.77 14.76 12.84
N SER A 183 17.94 14.67 12.21
CA SER A 183 18.63 15.81 11.61
C SER A 183 18.07 16.22 10.23
N ASN A 184 17.26 15.36 9.59
CA ASN A 184 16.88 15.49 8.18
C ASN A 184 15.37 15.27 7.98
N TYR A 185 14.55 15.91 8.82
CA TYR A 185 13.08 15.87 8.70
C TYR A 185 12.44 17.24 9.00
N CYS A 186 13.11 18.33 8.63
CA CYS A 186 12.61 19.71 8.76
C CYS A 186 12.08 20.05 10.17
N GLU A 187 12.86 19.72 11.20
CA GLU A 187 12.46 19.87 12.62
C GLU A 187 11.11 19.23 12.93
N ALA A 188 10.92 17.99 12.48
CA ALA A 188 9.67 17.25 12.52
C ALA A 188 8.53 17.88 11.71
N TRP A 189 8.89 18.44 10.55
CA TRP A 189 8.02 19.09 9.58
C TRP A 189 7.33 20.36 10.10
N HIS A 190 8.07 21.15 10.88
CA HIS A 190 7.60 22.41 11.47
C HIS A 190 8.34 23.64 10.96
N THR A 191 9.24 23.47 10.00
CA THR A 191 10.00 24.58 9.43
C THR A 191 10.23 24.41 7.93
N ALA A 192 10.17 25.53 7.21
CA ALA A 192 10.59 25.65 5.82
C ALA A 192 11.88 26.50 5.69
N ASP A 193 12.60 26.72 6.80
CA ASP A 193 13.86 27.46 6.81
C ASP A 193 14.90 26.80 5.89
N LEU A 194 15.68 27.63 5.21
CA LEU A 194 16.78 27.22 4.34
C LEU A 194 17.92 26.53 5.10
N ALA A 195 18.07 26.78 6.40
CA ALA A 195 19.06 26.10 7.22
C ALA A 195 18.61 24.69 7.63
N ALA A 196 17.30 24.40 7.58
CA ALA A 196 16.76 23.11 7.96
C ALA A 196 16.89 22.09 6.82
N MET A 197 17.29 20.87 7.17
CA MET A 197 17.46 19.78 6.21
C MET A 197 16.25 18.84 6.26
N GLY A 198 15.86 18.34 5.10
CA GLY A 198 14.90 17.25 4.96
C GLY A 198 15.47 16.14 4.08
N GLN A 199 15.06 14.89 4.34
CA GLN A 199 15.36 13.76 3.47
C GLN A 199 14.25 13.55 2.45
N LEU A 200 14.66 13.50 1.18
CA LEU A 200 13.78 13.31 0.03
C LEU A 200 14.36 12.29 -0.95
N SER A 201 13.49 11.75 -1.82
CA SER A 201 13.89 10.90 -2.94
C SER A 201 13.37 11.45 -4.27
N LEU A 202 14.12 11.26 -5.36
CA LEU A 202 13.64 11.49 -6.72
C LEU A 202 12.70 10.36 -7.16
N LEU A 203 11.51 10.67 -7.65
CA LEU A 203 10.54 9.65 -8.08
C LEU A 203 10.95 8.89 -9.35
N PHE A 204 11.77 9.49 -10.22
CA PHE A 204 12.23 8.82 -11.45
C PHE A 204 13.39 7.86 -11.24
N THR A 205 14.20 8.07 -10.20
CA THR A 205 15.42 7.29 -9.97
C THR A 205 15.43 6.55 -8.64
N CYS A 206 14.50 6.88 -7.72
CA CYS A 206 14.45 6.37 -6.35
C CYS A 206 15.78 6.57 -5.60
N ILE A 207 16.49 7.66 -5.89
CA ILE A 207 17.75 8.03 -5.24
C ILE A 207 17.45 9.05 -4.14
N ASP A 208 18.01 8.81 -2.94
CA ASP A 208 17.87 9.68 -1.77
C ASP A 208 18.86 10.85 -1.82
N PHE A 209 18.41 12.02 -1.40
CA PHE A 209 19.22 13.23 -1.26
C PHE A 209 18.88 14.00 0.02
N GLU A 210 19.91 14.61 0.60
CA GLU A 210 19.77 15.61 1.66
C GLU A 210 19.75 17.00 1.01
N TYR A 211 18.71 17.80 1.26
CA TYR A 211 18.59 19.13 0.64
C TYR A 211 18.12 20.21 1.64
N PRO A 212 18.77 21.40 1.64
CA PRO A 212 18.21 22.62 2.21
C PRO A 212 17.48 23.37 1.09
N ARG A 213 16.14 23.25 0.93
CA ARG A 213 15.37 24.28 0.20
C ARG A 213 13.84 24.14 0.13
N HIS A 214 13.23 25.31 -0.08
CA HIS A 214 11.92 25.62 -0.67
C HIS A 214 11.55 24.74 -1.86
N TYR A 215 10.98 23.58 -1.64
CA TYR A 215 10.39 22.82 -2.73
C TYR A 215 9.04 22.27 -2.36
N LEU A 216 8.14 22.54 -3.29
CA LEU A 216 6.75 22.15 -3.33
C LEU A 216 6.75 20.62 -3.60
N ASN A 217 6.31 19.79 -2.63
CA ASN A 217 6.31 18.31 -2.72
C ASN A 217 4.99 17.54 -2.57
N ILE A 218 4.94 16.41 -3.27
CA ILE A 218 3.95 15.34 -3.10
C ILE A 218 4.10 14.75 -1.70
N SER A 219 2.98 14.67 -0.98
CA SER A 219 2.89 14.04 0.35
C SER A 219 1.97 12.84 0.31
#